data_AF-A8DS10-F1
#
_entry.id   AF-A8DS10-F1
#
_cell.length_a   1.000
_cell.length_b   1.000
_cell.length_c   1.000
_cell.angle_alpha   90.00
_cell.angle_beta   90.00
_cell.angle_gamma   90.00
#
_symmetry.space_group_name_H-M   'P 1'
#
loop_
_entity.id
_entity.type
_entity.pdbx_description
1 polymer ?
#
loop_
_entity_poly.entity_id
_entity_poly.type
_entity_poly.pdbx_seq_one_letter_code
_entity_poly.pdbx_strand_id
1 'polypeptide(L)'
;FKDRQPLVLNYNPFMAFVDDPKLGYNDQVTRATNFLISSLRFMKTLRAEILAPEVYHLNPEKSDTDFFRTFVRLLPSSLSWYGAYLFKAFPLDMSQYTSLFNSTRIPELGKDRLIRAEKAKHMLVMKNGHFYVFNVLDAEGNILPAKDIHACIAHIAKDATPVPQHSLGYLSADDRNVWASVRSALIANGNQESFDLIDSAIFNLVLDEEIIGEDPVKAVKTFLHGNGSTRWFDKSFSLIVSKDGKSAVN
;
A
#
# COMPACT_ATOMS: atom_id res chain seq x y z
N PHE A 1 -4.82 12.65 13.14
CA PHE A 1 -3.45 12.41 13.61
C PHE A 1 -3.13 12.94 15.03
N LYS A 2 -4.09 13.40 15.86
CA LYS A 2 -3.83 13.77 17.26
C LYS A 2 -4.05 12.62 18.26
N ASP A 3 -4.85 11.63 17.90
CA ASP A 3 -5.07 10.47 18.75
C ASP A 3 -3.76 9.71 18.99
N ARG A 4 -3.57 9.25 20.22
CA ARG A 4 -2.37 8.58 20.71
C ARG A 4 -2.55 7.06 20.83
N GLN A 5 -3.79 6.57 20.72
CA GLN A 5 -4.04 5.13 20.71
C GLN A 5 -3.25 4.42 19.58
N PRO A 6 -2.85 3.15 19.79
CA PRO A 6 -2.30 2.30 18.75
C PRO A 6 -3.12 2.33 17.46
N LEU A 7 -2.45 2.26 16.30
CA LEU A 7 -3.15 2.23 15.01
C LEU A 7 -3.91 0.92 14.79
N VAL A 8 -3.29 -0.18 15.19
CA VAL A 8 -3.78 -1.54 15.04
C VAL A 8 -5.03 -1.73 15.90
N LEU A 9 -6.04 -2.40 15.34
CA LEU A 9 -7.37 -2.64 15.91
C LEU A 9 -8.26 -1.39 16.09
N ASN A 10 -7.70 -0.23 16.43
CA ASN A 10 -8.49 0.99 16.66
C ASN A 10 -8.87 1.71 15.35
N TYR A 11 -7.99 1.68 14.33
CA TYR A 11 -8.21 2.44 13.10
C TYR A 11 -7.93 1.66 11.82
N ASN A 12 -6.82 0.92 11.73
CA ASN A 12 -6.40 0.30 10.48
C ASN A 12 -7.36 -0.85 10.12
N PRO A 13 -8.14 -0.74 9.02
CA PRO A 13 -8.99 -1.82 8.55
C PRO A 13 -8.20 -2.75 7.63
N PHE A 14 -8.86 -3.74 7.04
CA PHE A 14 -8.28 -4.45 5.90
C PHE A 14 -9.37 -4.79 4.87
N MET A 15 -8.95 -5.05 3.63
CA MET A 15 -9.79 -5.59 2.56
C MET A 15 -9.08 -6.78 1.93
N ALA A 16 -9.71 -7.96 1.92
CA ALA A 16 -9.16 -9.15 1.29
C ALA A 16 -9.53 -9.21 -0.20
N PHE A 17 -8.59 -9.68 -1.03
CA PHE A 17 -8.84 -9.97 -2.43
C PHE A 17 -9.40 -11.37 -2.62
N VAL A 18 -10.20 -11.53 -3.67
CA VAL A 18 -10.61 -12.85 -4.17
C VAL A 18 -9.42 -13.52 -4.86
N ASP A 19 -9.36 -14.85 -4.78
CA ASP A 19 -8.36 -15.67 -5.47
C ASP A 19 -8.41 -15.49 -6.98
N ASP A 20 -7.24 -15.59 -7.63
CA ASP A 20 -7.20 -15.64 -9.08
C ASP A 20 -7.92 -16.92 -9.53
N PRO A 21 -8.86 -16.82 -10.49
CA PRO A 21 -9.54 -18.00 -11.04
C PRO A 21 -8.57 -19.07 -11.58
N LYS A 22 -7.36 -18.67 -11.97
CA LYS A 22 -6.29 -19.59 -12.42
C LYS A 22 -5.43 -19.99 -11.23
N LEU A 23 -5.54 -21.25 -10.81
CA LEU A 23 -4.81 -21.78 -9.65
C LEU A 23 -3.29 -21.51 -9.68
N GLY A 24 -2.65 -21.60 -10.85
CA GLY A 24 -1.21 -21.33 -11.00
C GLY A 24 -0.78 -19.89 -10.71
N TYR A 25 -1.72 -18.93 -10.69
CA TYR A 25 -1.46 -17.52 -10.39
C TYR A 25 -1.58 -17.21 -8.89
N ASN A 26 -2.03 -18.17 -8.08
CA ASN A 26 -2.14 -18.03 -6.63
C ASN A 26 -0.87 -18.47 -5.88
N ASP A 27 0.20 -18.85 -6.58
CA ASP A 27 1.52 -18.99 -5.94
C ASP A 27 1.96 -17.66 -5.31
N GLN A 28 2.48 -17.69 -4.08
CA GLN A 28 2.79 -16.47 -3.31
C GLN A 28 3.68 -15.49 -4.06
N VAL A 29 4.79 -15.97 -4.64
CA VAL A 29 5.77 -15.11 -5.34
C VAL A 29 5.18 -14.57 -6.62
N THR A 30 4.51 -15.42 -7.38
CA THR A 30 3.83 -15.04 -8.63
C THR A 30 2.76 -13.97 -8.37
N ARG A 31 1.91 -14.20 -7.37
CA ARG A 31 0.81 -13.30 -7.01
C ARG A 31 1.32 -11.97 -6.45
N ALA A 32 2.31 -12.00 -5.56
CA ALA A 32 2.96 -10.80 -5.04
C ALA A 32 3.60 -9.96 -6.16
N THR A 33 4.27 -10.61 -7.11
CA THR A 33 4.85 -9.95 -8.29
C THR A 33 3.77 -9.26 -9.14
N ASN A 34 2.69 -9.97 -9.46
CA ASN A 34 1.60 -9.44 -10.28
C ASN A 34 0.89 -8.26 -9.61
N PHE A 35 0.63 -8.34 -8.30
CA PHE A 35 0.05 -7.23 -7.56
C PHE A 35 1.01 -6.04 -7.50
N LEU A 36 2.29 -6.25 -7.21
CA LEU A 36 3.27 -5.17 -7.18
C LEU A 36 3.32 -4.44 -8.52
N ILE A 37 3.43 -5.16 -9.63
CA ILE A 37 3.45 -4.56 -10.98
C ILE A 37 2.15 -3.81 -11.27
N SER A 38 1.00 -4.38 -10.89
CA SER A 38 -0.31 -3.73 -11.09
C SER A 38 -0.46 -2.46 -10.26
N SER A 39 -0.01 -2.46 -9.00
CA SER A 39 0.04 -1.27 -8.13
C SER A 39 0.96 -0.20 -8.70
N LEU A 40 2.11 -0.58 -9.27
CA LEU A 40 3.02 0.37 -9.93
C LEU A 40 2.41 0.96 -11.20
N ARG A 41 1.67 0.17 -11.99
CA ARG A 41 0.90 0.68 -13.13
C ARG A 41 -0.15 1.67 -12.67
N PHE A 42 -0.93 1.32 -11.64
CA PHE A 42 -1.93 2.21 -11.06
C PHE A 42 -1.32 3.53 -10.58
N MET A 43 -0.19 3.46 -9.85
CA MET A 43 0.56 4.64 -9.40
C MET A 43 0.98 5.53 -10.59
N LYS A 44 1.52 4.94 -11.66
CA LYS A 44 1.91 5.71 -12.86
C LYS A 44 0.70 6.33 -13.55
N THR A 45 -0.40 5.59 -13.68
CA THR A 45 -1.67 6.08 -14.24
C THR A 45 -2.23 7.25 -13.43
N LEU A 46 -2.19 7.16 -12.10
CA LEU A 46 -2.61 8.24 -11.19
C LEU A 46 -1.72 9.49 -11.34
N ARG A 47 -0.39 9.32 -11.34
CA ARG A 47 0.57 10.44 -11.44
C ARG A 47 0.58 11.12 -12.81
N ALA A 48 0.25 10.38 -13.86
CA ALA A 48 0.11 10.93 -15.20
C ALA A 48 -1.28 11.55 -15.46
N GLU A 49 -2.16 11.58 -14.44
CA GLU A 49 -3.52 12.14 -14.53
C GLU A 49 -4.37 11.49 -15.64
N ILE A 50 -4.06 10.23 -15.98
CA ILE A 50 -4.81 9.43 -16.97
C ILE A 50 -5.77 8.43 -16.31
N LEU A 51 -5.77 8.35 -14.97
CA LEU A 51 -6.77 7.59 -14.23
C LEU A 51 -8.14 8.24 -14.45
N ALA A 52 -9.15 7.43 -14.78
CA ALA A 52 -10.50 7.95 -14.92
C ALA A 52 -10.95 8.61 -13.60
N PRO A 53 -11.63 9.78 -13.66
CA PRO A 53 -12.19 10.39 -12.46
C PRO A 53 -13.14 9.42 -11.75
N GLU A 54 -13.12 9.43 -10.42
CA GLU A 54 -14.12 8.74 -9.62
C GLU A 54 -15.46 9.46 -9.73
N VAL A 55 -16.47 8.76 -10.24
CA VAL A 55 -17.79 9.32 -10.50
C VAL A 55 -18.84 8.32 -10.08
N TYR A 56 -19.74 8.75 -9.21
CA TYR A 56 -20.93 7.99 -8.89
C TYR A 56 -22.02 8.26 -9.93
N HIS A 57 -22.41 7.22 -10.67
CA HIS A 57 -23.41 7.30 -11.73
C HIS A 57 -24.77 6.77 -11.25
N LEU A 58 -25.81 7.60 -11.19
CA LEU A 58 -27.17 7.10 -10.84
C LEU A 58 -27.74 6.17 -11.92
N ASN A 59 -27.35 6.37 -13.18
CA ASN A 59 -27.65 5.45 -14.27
C ASN A 59 -26.43 5.33 -15.18
N PRO A 60 -25.57 4.31 -14.98
CA PRO A 60 -24.36 4.11 -15.76
C PRO A 60 -24.61 4.00 -17.27
N GLU A 61 -25.70 3.35 -17.70
CA GLU A 61 -26.02 3.19 -19.13
C GLU A 61 -26.21 4.52 -19.87
N LYS A 62 -26.57 5.59 -19.15
CA LYS A 62 -26.74 6.93 -19.72
C LYS A 62 -25.57 7.86 -19.45
N SER A 63 -24.85 7.63 -18.35
CA SER A 63 -23.90 8.61 -17.82
C SER A 63 -22.45 8.12 -17.79
N ASP A 64 -22.19 6.83 -17.98
CA ASP A 64 -20.84 6.31 -18.23
C ASP A 64 -20.71 5.86 -19.69
N THR A 65 -20.74 6.84 -20.59
CA THR A 65 -20.69 6.62 -22.05
C THR A 65 -19.59 7.46 -22.68
N ASP A 66 -19.14 7.07 -23.87
CA ASP A 66 -18.13 7.84 -24.62
C ASP A 66 -18.62 9.25 -24.95
N PHE A 67 -19.92 9.42 -25.18
CA PHE A 67 -20.53 10.73 -25.38
C PHE A 67 -20.40 11.60 -24.13
N PHE A 68 -20.77 11.07 -22.95
CA PHE A 68 -20.61 11.78 -21.67
C PHE A 68 -19.15 12.16 -21.43
N ARG A 69 -18.23 11.21 -21.58
CA ARG A 69 -16.79 11.42 -21.37
C ARG A 69 -16.25 12.50 -22.31
N THR A 70 -16.66 12.48 -23.58
CA THR A 70 -16.27 13.49 -24.57
C THR A 70 -16.83 14.86 -24.22
N PHE A 71 -18.12 14.94 -23.86
CA PHE A 71 -18.78 16.18 -23.47
C PHE A 71 -18.13 16.84 -22.25
N VAL A 72 -17.98 16.09 -21.14
CA VAL A 72 -17.41 16.62 -19.89
C VAL A 72 -15.95 17.02 -20.07
N ARG A 73 -15.18 16.29 -20.91
CA ARG A 73 -13.78 16.64 -21.23
C ARG A 73 -13.64 17.98 -21.93
N LEU A 74 -14.65 18.42 -22.70
CA LEU A 74 -14.64 19.71 -23.38
C LEU A 74 -15.00 20.88 -22.46
N LEU A 75 -15.55 20.62 -21.27
CA LEU A 75 -15.90 21.66 -20.32
C LEU A 75 -14.67 22.13 -19.52
N PRO A 76 -14.57 23.44 -19.20
CA PRO A 76 -13.61 23.93 -18.23
C PRO A 76 -13.80 23.26 -16.86
N SER A 77 -12.72 23.08 -16.09
CA SER A 77 -12.77 22.43 -14.77
C SER A 77 -13.71 23.11 -13.76
N SER A 78 -13.97 24.42 -13.90
CA SER A 78 -14.93 25.15 -13.08
C SER A 78 -16.39 24.78 -13.36
N LEU A 79 -16.68 24.18 -14.51
CA LEU A 79 -18.01 23.81 -14.97
C LEU A 79 -18.21 22.30 -15.11
N SER A 80 -17.14 21.50 -15.10
CA SER A 80 -17.18 20.06 -15.34
C SER A 80 -18.09 19.32 -14.36
N TRP A 81 -18.12 19.74 -13.09
CA TRP A 81 -19.03 19.17 -12.09
C TRP A 81 -20.50 19.39 -12.44
N TYR A 82 -20.88 20.62 -12.83
CA TYR A 82 -22.25 20.93 -13.26
C TYR A 82 -22.62 20.18 -14.53
N GLY A 83 -21.68 20.04 -15.47
CA GLY A 83 -21.86 19.23 -16.67
C GLY A 83 -22.15 17.77 -16.34
N ALA A 84 -21.41 17.19 -15.39
CA ALA A 84 -21.65 15.82 -14.93
C ALA A 84 -23.03 15.68 -14.24
N TYR A 85 -23.39 16.66 -13.43
CA TYR A 85 -24.68 16.69 -12.71
C TYR A 85 -25.89 16.64 -13.66
N LEU A 86 -25.82 17.26 -14.84
CA LEU A 86 -26.89 17.19 -15.86
C LEU A 86 -27.18 15.75 -16.32
N PHE A 87 -26.19 14.86 -16.26
CA PHE A 87 -26.33 13.45 -16.59
C PHE A 87 -26.63 12.58 -15.37
N LYS A 88 -26.91 13.19 -14.21
CA LYS A 88 -27.07 12.50 -12.91
C LYS A 88 -25.82 11.71 -12.51
N ALA A 89 -24.64 12.25 -12.84
CA ALA A 89 -23.34 11.75 -12.45
C ALA A 89 -22.70 12.69 -11.42
N PHE A 90 -22.09 12.13 -10.39
CA PHE A 90 -21.57 12.85 -9.23
C PHE A 90 -20.07 12.57 -9.07
N PRO A 91 -19.20 13.42 -9.64
CA PRO A 91 -17.76 13.31 -9.43
C PRO A 91 -17.41 13.42 -7.94
N LEU A 92 -16.48 12.58 -7.49
CA LEU A 92 -16.03 12.50 -6.11
C LEU A 92 -14.67 13.19 -5.93
N ASP A 93 -14.37 13.60 -4.69
CA ASP A 93 -13.05 14.14 -4.37
C ASP A 93 -11.97 13.04 -4.48
N MET A 94 -10.87 13.38 -5.17
CA MET A 94 -9.71 12.50 -5.33
C MET A 94 -8.44 13.07 -4.67
N SER A 95 -8.55 14.14 -3.87
CA SER A 95 -7.38 14.80 -3.25
C SER A 95 -6.51 13.84 -2.41
N GLN A 96 -7.14 12.83 -1.81
CA GLN A 96 -6.48 11.85 -0.94
C GLN A 96 -5.68 10.78 -1.69
N TYR A 97 -5.98 10.51 -2.97
CA TYR A 97 -5.36 9.43 -3.76
C TYR A 97 -3.84 9.57 -3.86
N THR A 98 -3.39 10.82 -3.86
CA THR A 98 -1.98 11.18 -3.91
C THR A 98 -1.18 10.61 -2.71
N SER A 99 -1.84 10.32 -1.59
CA SER A 99 -1.25 9.73 -0.38
C SER A 99 -1.22 8.20 -0.37
N LEU A 100 -1.67 7.52 -1.43
CA LEU A 100 -1.57 6.05 -1.52
C LEU A 100 -0.11 5.58 -1.62
N PHE A 101 0.73 6.33 -2.34
CA PHE A 101 2.10 5.90 -2.67
C PHE A 101 3.15 6.82 -2.05
N ASN A 102 4.31 6.25 -1.72
CA ASN A 102 5.46 6.93 -1.11
C ASN A 102 5.08 7.74 0.14
N SER A 103 4.11 7.23 0.90
CA SER A 103 3.51 7.97 2.01
C SER A 103 3.54 7.13 3.28
N THR A 104 3.75 7.79 4.40
CA THR A 104 3.78 7.14 5.72
C THR A 104 3.40 8.15 6.80
N ARG A 105 2.87 7.64 7.91
CA ARG A 105 2.52 8.41 9.11
C ARG A 105 3.68 8.35 10.11
N ILE A 106 4.40 9.44 10.27
CA ILE A 106 5.49 9.55 11.23
C ILE A 106 4.92 9.82 12.63
N PRO A 107 5.28 9.01 13.65
CA PRO A 107 4.90 9.28 15.03
C PRO A 107 5.65 10.52 15.54
N GLU A 108 4.92 11.47 16.10
CA GLU A 108 5.47 12.68 16.72
C GLU A 108 4.70 12.96 18.02
N LEU A 109 5.33 13.58 19.02
CA LEU A 109 4.67 13.89 20.28
C LEU A 109 3.50 14.86 20.06
N GLY A 110 2.34 14.54 20.66
CA GLY A 110 1.12 15.36 20.59
C GLY A 110 0.34 15.29 19.27
N LYS A 111 1.00 15.23 18.12
CA LYS A 111 0.34 15.06 16.81
C LYS A 111 1.29 14.44 15.80
N ASP A 112 0.87 13.33 15.21
CA ASP A 112 1.63 12.65 14.14
C ASP A 112 1.60 13.47 12.85
N ARG A 113 2.62 13.26 12.00
CA ARG A 113 2.76 13.93 10.72
C ARG A 113 2.67 12.94 9.57
N LEU A 114 1.88 13.28 8.57
CA LEU A 114 1.88 12.55 7.29
C LEU A 114 3.01 13.09 6.41
N ILE A 115 3.82 12.22 5.83
CA ILE A 115 4.85 12.60 4.87
C ILE A 115 4.63 11.92 3.53
N ARG A 116 5.14 12.55 2.47
CA ARG A 116 5.07 12.07 1.10
C ARG A 116 6.42 12.27 0.43
N ALA A 117 7.00 11.21 -0.13
CA ALA A 117 8.34 11.18 -0.72
C ALA A 117 8.28 10.70 -2.18
N GLU A 118 7.56 11.42 -3.03
CA GLU A 118 7.18 10.97 -4.39
C GLU A 118 8.35 10.59 -5.32
N LYS A 119 9.56 11.08 -5.03
CA LYS A 119 10.77 10.81 -5.82
C LYS A 119 11.38 9.43 -5.58
N ALA A 120 10.99 8.74 -4.50
CA ALA A 120 11.52 7.42 -4.19
C ALA A 120 11.03 6.35 -5.18
N LYS A 121 11.95 5.47 -5.55
CA LYS A 121 11.79 4.48 -6.65
C LYS A 121 11.81 3.03 -6.17
N HIS A 122 11.99 2.85 -4.86
CA HIS A 122 12.14 1.55 -4.23
C HIS A 122 10.88 1.09 -3.54
N MET A 123 10.82 -0.22 -3.38
CA MET A 123 9.78 -0.95 -2.69
C MET A 123 10.30 -1.40 -1.33
N LEU A 124 9.43 -1.39 -0.31
CA LEU A 124 9.69 -2.07 0.96
C LEU A 124 9.03 -3.44 0.91
N VAL A 125 9.79 -4.49 1.24
CA VAL A 125 9.27 -5.84 1.44
C VAL A 125 9.57 -6.29 2.86
N MET A 126 8.56 -6.80 3.55
CA MET A 126 8.72 -7.43 4.86
C MET A 126 8.49 -8.94 4.79
N LYS A 127 9.37 -9.70 5.43
CA LYS A 127 9.24 -11.17 5.59
C LYS A 127 9.86 -11.56 6.92
N ASN A 128 9.13 -12.31 7.76
CA ASN A 128 9.63 -12.83 9.04
C ASN A 128 10.28 -11.77 9.96
N GLY A 129 9.78 -10.53 9.93
CA GLY A 129 10.31 -9.42 10.75
C GLY A 129 11.54 -8.71 10.17
N HIS A 130 12.04 -9.17 9.02
CA HIS A 130 13.12 -8.53 8.28
C HIS A 130 12.58 -7.55 7.25
N PHE A 131 13.37 -6.52 6.95
CA PHE A 131 13.06 -5.44 6.02
C PHE A 131 14.01 -5.54 4.83
N TYR A 132 13.44 -5.56 3.63
CA TYR A 132 14.19 -5.60 2.38
C TYR A 132 13.77 -4.43 1.52
N VAL A 133 14.72 -3.82 0.82
CA VAL A 133 14.46 -2.74 -0.11
C VAL A 133 15.16 -2.98 -1.43
N PHE A 134 14.45 -2.72 -2.53
CA PHE A 134 15.03 -2.73 -3.86
C PHE A 134 14.27 -1.78 -4.78
N ASN A 135 14.96 -1.26 -5.80
CA ASN A 135 14.34 -0.40 -6.80
C ASN A 135 13.35 -1.19 -7.65
N VAL A 136 12.18 -0.60 -7.92
CA VAL A 136 11.18 -1.14 -8.85
C VAL A 136 10.94 -0.22 -10.04
N LEU A 137 11.53 0.99 -10.00
CA LEU A 137 11.60 1.93 -11.10
C LEU A 137 13.07 2.20 -11.49
N ASP A 138 13.34 2.37 -12.79
CA ASP A 138 14.65 2.76 -13.31
C ASP A 138 14.97 4.27 -13.13
N ALA A 139 16.09 4.73 -13.69
CA ALA A 139 16.51 6.14 -13.60
C ALA A 139 15.50 7.09 -14.28
N GLU A 140 14.81 6.62 -15.31
CA GLU A 140 13.82 7.34 -16.10
C GLU A 140 12.39 7.24 -15.52
N GLY A 141 12.19 6.40 -14.51
CA GLY A 141 10.91 6.18 -13.84
C GLY A 141 10.01 5.12 -14.51
N ASN A 142 10.54 4.31 -15.43
CA ASN A 142 9.84 3.15 -15.97
C ASN A 142 9.86 2.00 -14.96
N ILE A 143 8.83 1.16 -15.01
CA ILE A 143 8.77 -0.04 -14.17
C ILE A 143 9.83 -1.02 -14.66
N LEU A 144 10.62 -1.56 -13.73
CA LEU A 144 11.61 -2.58 -14.07
C LEU A 144 10.95 -3.82 -14.71
N PRO A 145 11.67 -4.58 -15.54
CA PRO A 145 11.12 -5.79 -16.16
C PRO A 145 10.54 -6.75 -15.12
N ALA A 146 9.35 -7.29 -15.41
CA ALA A 146 8.63 -8.17 -14.48
C ALA A 146 9.47 -9.35 -13.98
N LYS A 147 10.33 -9.91 -14.84
CA LYS A 147 11.26 -10.99 -14.51
C LYS A 147 12.28 -10.60 -13.42
N ASP A 148 12.72 -9.34 -13.39
CA ASP A 148 13.73 -8.85 -12.46
C ASP A 148 13.08 -8.59 -11.10
N ILE A 149 11.90 -7.96 -11.09
CA ILE A 149 11.07 -7.80 -9.89
C ILE A 149 10.73 -9.18 -9.29
N HIS A 150 10.30 -10.13 -10.13
CA HIS A 150 10.03 -11.50 -9.71
C HIS A 150 11.27 -12.16 -9.09
N ALA A 151 12.45 -12.00 -9.70
CA ALA A 151 13.69 -12.55 -9.17
C ALA A 151 14.03 -11.98 -7.78
N CYS A 152 13.84 -10.67 -7.57
CA CYS A 152 14.03 -10.03 -6.27
C CYS A 152 13.04 -10.59 -5.22
N ILE A 153 11.75 -10.66 -5.54
CA ILE A 153 10.73 -11.22 -4.62
C ILE A 153 11.03 -12.69 -4.33
N ALA A 154 11.38 -13.48 -5.35
CA ALA A 154 11.74 -14.90 -5.19
C ALA A 154 12.99 -15.08 -4.33
N HIS A 155 13.97 -14.18 -4.44
CA HIS A 155 15.17 -14.18 -3.59
C HIS A 155 14.79 -13.95 -2.12
N ILE A 156 13.99 -12.91 -1.84
CA ILE A 156 13.50 -12.60 -0.49
C ILE A 156 12.64 -13.75 0.06
N ALA A 157 11.74 -14.31 -0.75
CA ALA A 157 10.89 -15.43 -0.36
C ALA A 157 11.67 -16.68 0.04
N LYS A 158 12.86 -16.89 -0.56
CA LYS A 158 13.77 -18.00 -0.24
C LYS A 158 14.67 -17.72 0.97
N ASP A 159 14.73 -16.48 1.45
CA ASP A 159 15.53 -16.14 2.62
C ASP A 159 15.04 -16.94 3.84
N ALA A 160 15.92 -17.76 4.40
CA ALA A 160 15.66 -18.65 5.52
C ALA A 160 16.20 -18.09 6.85
N THR A 161 16.61 -16.82 6.89
CA THR A 161 17.08 -16.15 8.10
C THR A 161 16.00 -16.27 9.19
N PRO A 162 16.36 -16.73 10.40
CA PRO A 162 15.40 -16.88 11.49
C PRO A 162 14.78 -15.54 11.87
N VAL A 163 13.57 -15.58 12.42
CA VAL A 163 12.87 -14.38 12.91
C VAL A 163 13.75 -13.66 13.94
N PRO A 164 13.94 -12.33 13.83
CA PRO A 164 14.76 -11.60 14.78
C PRO A 164 14.07 -11.60 16.15
N GLN A 165 14.86 -11.74 17.22
CA GLN A 165 14.35 -11.71 18.60
C GLN A 165 13.61 -10.40 18.91
N HIS A 166 14.02 -9.30 18.28
CA HIS A 166 13.47 -7.96 18.47
C HIS A 166 13.11 -7.33 17.11
N SER A 167 12.02 -7.78 16.49
CA SER A 167 11.53 -7.17 15.24
C SER A 167 11.09 -5.72 15.47
N LEU A 168 11.50 -4.81 14.60
CA LEU A 168 11.07 -3.41 14.64
C LEU A 168 9.61 -3.23 14.22
N GLY A 169 8.98 -4.21 13.55
CA GLY A 169 7.58 -4.13 13.14
C GLY A 169 6.61 -3.87 14.31
N TYR A 170 6.91 -4.46 15.48
CA TYR A 170 6.13 -4.28 16.71
C TYR A 170 5.97 -2.82 17.11
N LEU A 171 6.99 -1.99 16.85
CA LEU A 171 7.00 -0.60 17.31
C LEU A 171 5.93 0.25 16.63
N SER A 172 5.60 -0.05 15.37
CA SER A 172 4.53 0.64 14.64
C SER A 172 3.12 0.29 15.16
N ALA A 173 3.01 -0.76 15.99
CA ALA A 173 1.77 -1.19 16.62
C ALA A 173 1.55 -0.61 18.03
N ASP A 174 2.51 0.12 18.58
CA ASP A 174 2.44 0.64 19.95
C ASP A 174 1.67 1.98 20.04
N ASP A 175 1.48 2.46 21.27
CA ASP A 175 1.01 3.83 21.55
C ASP A 175 1.87 4.86 20.81
N ARG A 176 1.23 5.89 20.26
CA ARG A 176 1.91 6.84 19.36
C ARG A 176 2.98 7.68 20.05
N ASN A 177 2.84 7.97 21.35
CA ASN A 177 3.86 8.70 22.10
C ASN A 177 5.04 7.79 22.47
N VAL A 178 4.76 6.54 22.84
CA VAL A 178 5.81 5.53 23.07
C VAL A 178 6.61 5.35 21.79
N TRP A 179 5.92 5.12 20.66
CA TRP A 179 6.56 4.94 19.38
C TRP A 179 7.35 6.18 18.93
N ALA A 180 6.80 7.39 19.08
CA ALA A 180 7.53 8.63 18.78
C ALA A 180 8.85 8.75 19.55
N SER A 181 8.84 8.38 20.83
CA SER A 181 10.02 8.43 21.70
C SER A 181 11.06 7.39 21.29
N VAL A 182 10.64 6.15 21.05
CA VAL A 182 11.54 5.05 20.63
C VAL A 182 12.12 5.32 19.23
N ARG A 183 11.30 5.78 18.27
CA ARG A 183 11.77 6.13 16.92
C ARG A 183 12.83 7.23 16.98
N SER A 184 12.61 8.25 17.80
CA SER A 184 13.59 9.35 18.00
C SER A 184 14.91 8.83 18.58
N ALA A 185 14.86 7.92 19.55
CA ALA A 185 16.06 7.28 20.10
C ALA A 185 16.79 6.40 19.08
N LEU A 186 16.06 5.65 18.24
CA LEU A 186 16.67 4.83 17.18
C LEU A 186 17.35 5.71 16.12
N ILE A 187 16.74 6.84 15.74
CA ILE A 187 17.33 7.83 14.84
C ILE A 187 18.61 8.41 15.44
N ALA A 188 18.58 8.82 16.72
CA ALA A 188 19.75 9.34 17.42
C ALA A 188 20.92 8.33 17.49
N ASN A 189 20.60 7.03 17.45
CA ASN A 189 21.58 5.94 17.37
C ASN A 189 22.00 5.58 15.93
N GLY A 190 21.78 6.47 14.95
CA GLY A 190 22.33 6.32 13.59
C GLY A 190 21.44 5.58 12.58
N ASN A 191 20.16 5.32 12.90
CA ASN A 191 19.25 4.57 12.02
C ASN A 191 18.45 5.46 11.03
N GLN A 192 18.84 6.72 10.86
CA GLN A 192 18.10 7.68 10.03
C GLN A 192 17.93 7.18 8.58
N GLU A 193 19.01 6.70 7.95
CA GLU A 193 18.96 6.24 6.55
C GLU A 193 18.02 5.04 6.36
N SER A 194 18.03 4.10 7.30
CA SER A 194 17.12 2.95 7.30
C SER A 194 15.65 3.39 7.40
N PHE A 195 15.35 4.36 8.27
CA PHE A 195 14.00 4.92 8.35
C PHE A 195 13.62 5.67 7.09
N ASP A 196 14.53 6.46 6.50
CA ASP A 196 14.26 7.18 5.26
C ASP A 196 13.89 6.21 4.12
N LEU A 197 14.57 5.06 4.04
CA LEU A 197 14.23 3.99 3.08
C LEU A 197 12.83 3.40 3.35
N ILE A 198 12.52 3.03 4.59
CA ILE A 198 11.20 2.46 4.98
C ILE A 198 10.08 3.47 4.69
N ASP A 199 10.27 4.71 5.11
CA ASP A 199 9.28 5.77 5.09
C ASP A 199 8.97 6.25 3.67
N SER A 200 10.00 6.34 2.82
CA SER A 200 9.86 6.82 1.44
C SER A 200 9.45 5.73 0.44
N ALA A 201 9.55 4.44 0.79
CA ALA A 201 9.19 3.33 -0.10
C ALA A 201 7.77 3.48 -0.70
N ILE A 202 7.54 2.95 -1.90
CA ILE A 202 6.28 3.17 -2.64
C ILE A 202 5.05 2.68 -1.85
N PHE A 203 5.10 1.46 -1.31
CA PHE A 203 4.21 0.95 -0.25
C PHE A 203 4.94 -0.21 0.44
N ASN A 204 4.28 -0.91 1.37
CA ASN A 204 4.83 -2.10 2.03
C ASN A 204 4.25 -3.38 1.41
N LEU A 205 5.08 -4.29 0.90
CA LEU A 205 4.67 -5.64 0.48
C LEU A 205 5.07 -6.62 1.56
N VAL A 206 4.14 -7.44 2.02
CA VAL A 206 4.39 -8.42 3.08
C VAL A 206 4.27 -9.82 2.50
N LEU A 207 5.37 -10.57 2.57
CA LEU A 207 5.41 -11.99 2.29
C LEU A 207 5.20 -12.73 3.62
N ASP A 208 3.96 -13.14 3.87
CA ASP A 208 3.58 -13.80 5.11
C ASP A 208 3.77 -15.32 4.99
N GLU A 209 4.34 -15.96 6.01
CA GLU A 209 4.56 -17.40 6.01
C GLU A 209 3.33 -18.19 6.52
N GLU A 210 2.29 -17.49 6.99
CA GLU A 210 1.03 -18.14 7.36
C GLU A 210 0.33 -18.77 6.16
N ILE A 211 -0.15 -20.00 6.35
CA ILE A 211 -1.09 -20.68 5.44
C ILE A 211 -2.50 -20.46 6.02
N ILE A 212 -3.34 -19.72 5.30
CA ILE A 212 -4.66 -19.33 5.79
C ILE A 212 -5.71 -20.44 5.55
N GLY A 213 -5.65 -21.08 4.38
CA GLY A 213 -6.65 -22.07 3.96
C GLY A 213 -8.01 -21.42 3.73
N GLU A 214 -9.07 -22.11 4.17
CA GLU A 214 -10.46 -21.65 4.05
C GLU A 214 -11.02 -21.07 5.36
N ASP A 215 -10.20 -20.88 6.40
CA ASP A 215 -10.64 -20.35 7.69
C ASP A 215 -10.80 -18.82 7.66
N PRO A 216 -12.04 -18.28 7.68
CA PRO A 216 -12.26 -16.85 7.64
C PRO A 216 -11.79 -16.14 8.92
N VAL A 217 -11.80 -16.80 10.08
CA VAL A 217 -11.34 -16.20 11.34
C VAL A 217 -9.82 -16.07 11.31
N LYS A 218 -9.11 -17.09 10.80
CA LYS A 218 -7.67 -17.01 10.58
C LYS A 218 -7.32 -15.92 9.58
N ALA A 219 -8.09 -15.78 8.48
CA ALA A 219 -7.91 -14.72 7.50
C ALA A 219 -8.03 -13.32 8.14
N VAL A 220 -9.11 -13.07 8.89
CA VAL A 220 -9.34 -11.80 9.59
C VAL A 220 -8.17 -11.46 10.53
N LYS A 221 -7.76 -12.40 11.39
CA LYS A 221 -6.64 -12.17 12.33
C LYS A 221 -5.34 -11.87 11.59
N THR A 222 -5.06 -12.62 10.53
CA THR A 222 -3.82 -12.48 9.74
C THR A 222 -3.75 -11.14 9.02
N PHE A 223 -4.86 -10.70 8.40
CA PHE A 223 -4.89 -9.47 7.62
C PHE A 223 -5.11 -8.21 8.45
N LEU A 224 -5.81 -8.29 9.58
CA LEU A 224 -6.07 -7.13 10.43
C LEU A 224 -4.86 -6.73 11.29
N HIS A 225 -4.17 -7.70 11.90
CA HIS A 225 -3.07 -7.42 12.83
C HIS A 225 -1.88 -8.39 12.73
N GLY A 226 -2.10 -9.60 12.19
CA GLY A 226 -1.06 -10.62 12.11
C GLY A 226 -0.42 -10.90 13.48
N ASN A 227 0.89 -11.17 13.47
CA ASN A 227 1.67 -11.32 14.70
C ASN A 227 2.34 -10.00 15.17
N GLY A 228 2.01 -8.86 14.54
CA GLY A 228 2.61 -7.54 14.81
C GLY A 228 4.04 -7.33 14.27
N SER A 229 4.84 -8.38 14.14
CA SER A 229 6.26 -8.29 13.77
C SER A 229 6.53 -8.08 12.28
N THR A 230 5.58 -8.46 11.42
CA THR A 230 5.75 -8.54 9.96
C THR A 230 5.02 -7.42 9.20
N ARG A 231 4.55 -6.38 9.91
CA ARG A 231 3.82 -5.25 9.32
C ARG A 231 4.49 -3.93 9.67
N TRP A 232 4.28 -2.93 8.82
CA TRP A 232 4.61 -1.54 9.10
C TRP A 232 3.33 -0.72 9.09
N PHE A 233 2.65 -0.64 10.24
CA PHE A 233 1.29 -0.09 10.35
C PHE A 233 1.22 1.42 10.10
N ASP A 234 2.36 2.10 10.08
CA ASP A 234 2.48 3.52 9.75
C ASP A 234 2.40 3.78 8.24
N LYS A 235 2.65 2.77 7.40
CA LYS A 235 2.63 2.95 5.95
C LYS A 235 1.24 3.32 5.46
N SER A 236 1.15 4.02 4.33
CA SER A 236 -0.13 4.30 3.66
C SER A 236 -1.00 3.05 3.50
N PHE A 237 -0.38 1.94 3.11
CA PHE A 237 -0.96 0.60 3.18
C PHE A 237 0.13 -0.48 3.11
N SER A 238 -0.22 -1.67 3.59
CA SER A 238 0.52 -2.92 3.42
C SER A 238 -0.27 -3.88 2.53
N LEU A 239 0.32 -4.28 1.40
CA LEU A 239 -0.19 -5.37 0.58
C LEU A 239 0.37 -6.68 1.13
N ILE A 240 -0.50 -7.55 1.61
CA ILE A 240 -0.13 -8.81 2.27
C ILE A 240 -0.41 -9.96 1.31
N VAL A 241 0.54 -10.89 1.19
CA VAL A 241 0.35 -12.16 0.47
C VAL A 241 0.82 -13.32 1.35
N SER A 242 -0.13 -14.15 1.76
CA SER A 242 0.10 -15.34 2.58
C SER A 242 0.83 -16.43 1.81
N LYS A 243 1.27 -17.48 2.52
CA LYS A 243 2.06 -18.57 1.93
C LYS A 243 1.28 -19.35 0.87
N ASP A 244 -0.02 -19.50 1.09
CA ASP A 244 -1.00 -20.09 0.17
C ASP A 244 -1.61 -19.06 -0.80
N GLY A 245 -1.03 -17.87 -0.87
CA GLY A 245 -1.36 -16.84 -1.85
C GLY A 245 -2.59 -16.00 -1.53
N LYS A 246 -3.33 -16.26 -0.45
CA LYS A 246 -4.41 -15.35 -0.03
C LYS A 246 -3.83 -13.96 0.21
N SER A 247 -4.58 -12.92 -0.15
CA SER A 247 -4.03 -11.57 -0.17
C SER A 247 -5.02 -10.53 0.31
N ALA A 248 -4.48 -9.43 0.85
CA ALA A 248 -5.26 -8.32 1.37
C ALA A 248 -4.46 -7.01 1.34
N VAL A 249 -5.17 -5.88 1.43
CA VAL A 249 -4.61 -4.58 1.77
C VAL A 249 -4.99 -4.24 3.21
N ASN A 250 -4.02 -3.89 4.03
CA ASN A 250 -4.18 -3.36 5.40
C ASN A 250 -3.68 -1.92 5.48
#